data_AF-A0A7K1YCI8-F1
#
_entry.id   AF-A0A7K1YCI8-F1
#
_cell.length_a   1.000
_cell.length_b   1.000
_cell.length_c   1.000
_cell.angle_alpha   90.00
_cell.angle_beta   90.00
_cell.angle_gamma   90.00
#
_symmetry.space_group_name_H-M   'P 1'
#
loop_
_entity.id
_entity.type
_entity.pdbx_description
1 polymer ?
#
loop_
_entity_poly.entity_id
_entity_poly.type
_entity_poly.pdbx_seq_one_letter_code
_entity_poly.pdbx_strand_id
1 'polypeptide(L)'
;MKKVICLSILATFFCVLFSSGQFKNDTIYLFSYFKNNGEDGLHLAYSEDGFHWKALHKDSSVLKPAVGNEKLMRDPCIIRGGDKKFHMVWTASWKDKGIGYASSSDLVHWSEQEFLPVMKQEEGSRNCWAPEITYDTKKRNYMIYWSTTITGKFTETASEKESGYNHRIYYTTTPDFKSYSPTKLLYDPGFNVIDATIVKDSDRYLMFMKDETREPPQKNLKIASGKNLAGPYSAAGKPITSDYWAEGPTLLKKGSQWIIYFDKYTLHRYGAISSGDLENWKDISDEIDLPKGIRHGTILEITKAELSILQKSFDSN
;
A
#
# COMPACT_ATOMS: atom_id res chain seq x y z
N MET A 1 37.87 73.23 -36.94
CA MET A 1 37.26 72.74 -35.68
C MET A 1 36.07 71.85 -36.01
N LYS A 2 36.20 70.53 -35.83
CA LYS A 2 35.20 69.52 -36.21
C LYS A 2 34.10 69.45 -35.14
N LYS A 3 32.82 69.54 -35.55
CA LYS A 3 31.66 69.29 -34.69
C LYS A 3 31.43 67.78 -34.59
N VAL A 4 31.40 67.26 -33.37
CA VAL A 4 31.04 65.87 -33.08
C VAL A 4 29.54 65.83 -32.74
N ILE A 5 28.78 65.05 -33.50
CA ILE A 5 27.37 64.76 -33.26
C ILE A 5 27.32 63.48 -32.42
N CYS A 6 26.79 63.58 -31.21
CA CYS A 6 26.56 62.43 -30.33
C CYS A 6 25.19 61.82 -30.66
N LEU A 7 25.18 60.64 -31.26
CA LEU A 7 23.97 59.86 -31.53
C LEU A 7 23.65 59.00 -30.29
N SER A 8 22.58 59.33 -29.58
CA SER A 8 22.06 58.53 -28.46
C SER A 8 21.23 57.37 -28.99
N ILE A 9 21.73 56.14 -28.81
CA ILE A 9 21.04 54.89 -29.13
C ILE A 9 20.15 54.51 -27.93
N LEU A 10 18.84 54.52 -28.13
CA LEU A 10 17.85 54.06 -27.17
C LEU A 10 17.71 52.53 -27.30
N ALA A 11 18.24 51.78 -26.33
CA ALA A 11 18.13 50.32 -26.29
C ALA A 11 16.81 49.91 -25.64
N THR A 12 15.86 49.40 -26.43
CA THR A 12 14.58 48.88 -25.95
C THR A 12 14.80 47.49 -25.31
N PHE A 13 14.67 47.40 -23.99
CA PHE A 13 14.74 46.12 -23.26
C PHE A 13 13.45 45.33 -23.49
N PHE A 14 13.51 44.26 -24.29
CA PHE A 14 12.40 43.32 -24.47
C PHE A 14 12.41 42.33 -23.30
N CYS A 15 11.56 42.57 -22.29
CA CYS A 15 11.42 41.68 -21.15
C CYS A 15 10.59 40.45 -21.58
N VAL A 16 11.27 39.35 -21.91
CA VAL A 16 10.62 38.07 -22.17
C VAL A 16 10.12 37.51 -20.83
N LEU A 17 8.82 37.62 -20.58
CA LEU A 17 8.14 36.93 -19.49
C LEU A 17 8.21 35.42 -19.76
N PHE A 18 9.15 34.74 -19.11
CA PHE A 18 9.08 33.29 -18.97
C PHE A 18 7.89 32.96 -18.06
N SER A 19 6.76 32.61 -18.67
CA SER A 19 5.71 31.88 -17.98
C SER A 19 6.31 30.56 -17.52
N SER A 20 6.62 30.46 -16.23
CA SER A 20 6.87 29.19 -15.57
C SER A 20 5.60 28.35 -15.72
N GLY A 21 5.56 27.49 -16.74
CA GLY A 21 4.53 26.47 -16.85
C GLY A 21 4.53 25.69 -15.55
N GLN A 22 3.45 25.80 -14.79
CA GLN A 22 3.16 24.87 -13.70
C GLN A 22 3.26 23.48 -14.30
N PHE A 23 4.25 22.69 -13.87
CA PHE A 23 4.27 21.27 -14.14
C PHE A 23 2.98 20.72 -13.53
N LYS A 24 1.96 20.55 -14.37
CA LYS A 24 0.70 19.95 -13.95
C LYS A 24 1.06 18.51 -13.59
N ASN A 25 1.00 18.18 -12.30
CA ASN A 25 1.28 16.82 -11.86
C ASN A 25 0.35 15.88 -12.66
N ASP A 26 0.94 15.00 -13.46
CA ASP A 26 0.23 14.01 -14.27
C ASP A 26 -0.03 12.71 -13.48
N THR A 27 0.54 12.62 -12.28
CA THR A 27 0.32 11.53 -11.35
C THR A 27 -1.08 11.62 -10.75
N ILE A 28 -1.83 10.54 -10.92
CA ILE A 28 -3.08 10.27 -10.21
C ILE A 28 -2.78 9.15 -9.21
N TYR A 29 -3.31 9.28 -8.00
CA TYR A 29 -3.27 8.20 -7.02
C TYR A 29 -4.56 7.40 -7.12
N LEU A 30 -4.44 6.08 -7.12
CA LEU A 30 -5.56 5.15 -7.03
C LEU A 30 -5.44 4.41 -5.70
N PHE A 31 -6.55 4.24 -4.99
CA PHE A 31 -6.64 3.50 -3.74
C PHE A 31 -7.53 2.28 -3.98
N SER A 32 -6.98 1.08 -3.86
CA SER A 32 -7.73 -0.17 -3.75
C SER A 32 -8.14 -0.40 -2.31
N TYR A 33 -9.43 -0.65 -2.06
CA TYR A 33 -9.94 -0.90 -0.71
C TYR A 33 -11.10 -1.89 -0.71
N PHE A 34 -11.53 -2.26 0.50
CA PHE A 34 -12.75 -3.03 0.73
C PHE A 34 -13.63 -2.32 1.77
N LYS A 35 -14.88 -2.77 1.89
CA LYS A 35 -15.84 -2.31 2.90
C LYS A 35 -16.32 -3.48 3.74
N ASN A 36 -16.85 -3.19 4.93
CA ASN A 36 -17.36 -4.22 5.86
C ASN A 36 -16.30 -5.31 6.14
N ASN A 37 -16.58 -6.59 5.80
CA ASN A 37 -15.58 -7.65 5.87
C ASN A 37 -15.03 -8.09 4.51
N GLY A 38 -15.31 -7.35 3.43
CA GLY A 38 -14.83 -7.64 2.08
C GLY A 38 -15.70 -8.62 1.31
N GLU A 39 -16.95 -8.82 1.73
CA GLU A 39 -17.88 -9.75 1.09
C GLU A 39 -18.32 -9.29 -0.31
N ASP A 40 -18.35 -7.98 -0.56
CA ASP A 40 -18.78 -7.41 -1.83
C ASP A 40 -17.64 -7.22 -2.84
N GLY A 41 -16.39 -7.07 -2.38
CA GLY A 41 -15.20 -7.15 -3.20
C GLY A 41 -14.33 -5.90 -3.25
N LEU A 42 -13.63 -5.73 -4.37
CA LEU A 42 -12.73 -4.62 -4.63
C LEU A 42 -13.52 -3.32 -4.83
N HIS A 43 -13.14 -2.27 -4.11
CA HIS A 43 -13.55 -0.90 -4.40
C HIS A 43 -12.33 -0.07 -4.80
N LEU A 44 -12.57 1.00 -5.56
CA LEU A 44 -11.51 1.90 -6.04
C LEU A 44 -11.88 3.35 -5.77
N ALA A 45 -10.91 4.16 -5.36
CA ALA A 45 -11.02 5.61 -5.27
C ALA A 45 -9.80 6.27 -5.88
N TYR A 46 -9.93 7.49 -6.37
CA TYR A 46 -8.82 8.24 -6.94
C TYR A 46 -8.62 9.59 -6.24
N SER A 47 -7.38 10.09 -6.29
CA SER A 47 -7.02 11.43 -5.83
C SER A 47 -5.98 12.06 -6.74
N GLU A 48 -6.12 13.37 -6.98
CA GLU A 48 -5.12 14.16 -7.72
C GLU A 48 -4.08 14.80 -6.80
N ASP A 49 -4.40 14.96 -5.50
CA ASP A 49 -3.55 15.65 -4.53
C ASP A 49 -3.00 14.74 -3.42
N GLY A 50 -3.58 13.54 -3.26
CA GLY A 50 -3.33 12.57 -2.20
C GLY A 50 -4.20 12.78 -0.96
N PHE A 51 -4.88 13.91 -0.81
CA PHE A 51 -5.60 14.26 0.42
C PHE A 51 -7.11 14.03 0.28
N HIS A 52 -7.66 14.38 -0.89
CA HIS A 52 -9.10 14.27 -1.16
C HIS A 52 -9.33 13.13 -2.15
N TRP A 53 -10.07 12.12 -1.71
CA TRP A 53 -10.31 10.90 -2.47
C TRP A 53 -11.76 10.81 -2.93
N LYS A 54 -11.96 10.51 -4.20
CA LYS A 54 -13.28 10.31 -4.81
C LYS A 54 -13.45 8.84 -5.16
N ALA A 55 -14.51 8.23 -4.64
CA ALA A 55 -14.86 6.87 -5.03
C ALA A 55 -15.14 6.79 -6.54
N LEU A 56 -14.64 5.74 -7.19
CA LEU A 56 -15.01 5.33 -8.54
C LEU A 56 -16.27 4.46 -8.47
N HIS A 57 -16.93 4.28 -9.62
CA HIS A 57 -18.09 3.40 -9.76
C HIS A 57 -19.19 3.62 -8.71
N LYS A 58 -19.44 4.89 -8.34
CA LYS A 58 -20.44 5.27 -7.32
C LYS A 58 -20.25 4.51 -6.00
N ASP A 59 -19.00 4.22 -5.62
CA ASP A 59 -18.64 3.45 -4.42
C ASP A 59 -19.23 2.03 -4.39
N SER A 60 -19.43 1.44 -5.58
CA SER A 60 -19.83 0.05 -5.77
C SER A 60 -18.62 -0.83 -6.09
N SER A 61 -18.72 -2.11 -5.73
CA SER A 61 -17.66 -3.10 -5.99
C SER A 61 -17.38 -3.25 -7.49
N VAL A 62 -16.09 -3.19 -7.84
CA VAL A 62 -15.51 -3.34 -9.17
C VAL A 62 -15.22 -4.81 -9.50
N LEU A 63 -14.90 -5.62 -8.49
CA LEU A 63 -14.60 -7.05 -8.66
C LEU A 63 -15.04 -7.83 -7.42
N LYS A 64 -16.00 -8.74 -7.60
CA LYS A 64 -16.49 -9.62 -6.52
C LYS A 64 -15.54 -10.78 -6.25
N PRO A 65 -15.34 -11.21 -4.99
CA PRO A 65 -14.50 -12.36 -4.67
C PRO A 65 -15.11 -13.67 -5.18
N ALA A 66 -14.27 -14.55 -5.73
CA ALA A 66 -14.64 -15.86 -6.24
C ALA A 66 -13.84 -17.02 -5.62
N VAL A 67 -12.72 -16.73 -4.95
CA VAL A 67 -11.79 -17.70 -4.37
C VAL A 67 -11.68 -17.57 -2.86
N GLY A 68 -11.18 -18.63 -2.20
CA GLY A 68 -11.18 -18.77 -0.74
C GLY A 68 -12.46 -19.44 -0.24
N ASN A 69 -12.38 -20.14 0.89
CA ASN A 69 -13.51 -20.80 1.52
C ASN A 69 -14.66 -19.85 1.86
N GLU A 70 -14.36 -18.64 2.32
CA GLU A 70 -15.36 -17.63 2.69
C GLU A 70 -15.63 -16.62 1.57
N LYS A 71 -14.86 -16.68 0.47
CA LYS A 71 -14.95 -15.75 -0.66
C LYS A 71 -14.94 -14.30 -0.20
N LEU A 72 -13.89 -13.91 0.50
CA LEU A 72 -13.65 -12.52 0.91
C LEU A 72 -12.63 -11.87 -0.01
N MET A 73 -12.71 -10.54 -0.13
CA MET A 73 -11.65 -9.71 -0.67
C MET A 73 -11.33 -8.60 0.33
N ARG A 74 -10.39 -8.87 1.22
CA ARG A 74 -9.89 -7.87 2.19
C ARG A 74 -8.46 -7.49 1.86
N ASP A 75 -8.12 -6.27 2.27
CA ASP A 75 -6.76 -5.74 2.19
C ASP A 75 -6.19 -5.83 0.75
N PRO A 76 -6.93 -5.40 -0.30
CA PRO A 76 -6.48 -5.59 -1.67
C PRO A 76 -5.24 -4.75 -1.96
N CYS A 77 -4.16 -5.43 -2.32
CA CYS A 77 -2.91 -4.81 -2.77
C CYS A 77 -2.83 -4.85 -4.29
N ILE A 78 -2.78 -3.69 -4.95
CA ILE A 78 -2.55 -3.59 -6.40
C ILE A 78 -1.21 -2.93 -6.67
N ILE A 79 -0.38 -3.54 -7.52
CA ILE A 79 0.83 -2.92 -8.06
C ILE A 79 0.82 -2.90 -9.58
N ARG A 80 1.56 -1.96 -10.17
CA ARG A 80 2.01 -2.09 -11.56
C ARG A 80 3.29 -2.91 -11.61
N GLY A 81 3.23 -4.05 -12.30
CA GLY A 81 4.35 -4.95 -12.46
C GLY A 81 5.38 -4.50 -13.50
N GLY A 82 6.55 -5.14 -13.48
CA GLY A 82 7.61 -4.92 -14.47
C GLY A 82 7.24 -5.39 -15.88
N ASP A 83 6.18 -6.19 -16.01
CA ASP A 83 5.57 -6.59 -17.28
C ASP A 83 4.51 -5.60 -17.79
N LYS A 84 4.33 -4.47 -17.08
CA LYS A 84 3.36 -3.40 -17.36
C LYS A 84 1.90 -3.78 -17.10
N LYS A 85 1.62 -4.93 -16.49
CA LYS A 85 0.27 -5.27 -16.01
C LYS A 85 0.06 -4.78 -14.58
N PHE A 86 -1.19 -4.75 -14.17
CA PHE A 86 -1.58 -4.63 -12.78
C PHE A 86 -1.73 -6.03 -12.17
N HIS A 87 -1.17 -6.24 -10.99
CA HIS A 87 -1.30 -7.47 -10.23
C HIS A 87 -1.95 -7.15 -8.89
N MET A 88 -2.93 -7.96 -8.51
CA MET A 88 -3.64 -7.83 -7.26
C MET A 88 -3.53 -9.10 -6.42
N VAL A 89 -3.30 -8.92 -5.12
CA VAL A 89 -3.46 -9.96 -4.09
C VAL A 89 -4.36 -9.46 -2.97
N TRP A 90 -4.99 -10.38 -2.24
CA TRP A 90 -5.90 -10.05 -1.13
C TRP A 90 -6.06 -11.21 -0.15
N THR A 91 -6.55 -10.92 1.06
CA THR A 91 -6.98 -11.91 2.04
C THR A 91 -8.29 -12.57 1.55
N ALA A 92 -8.24 -13.85 1.20
CA ALA A 92 -9.37 -14.57 0.61
C ALA A 92 -10.35 -15.19 1.63
N SER A 93 -9.87 -15.51 2.84
CA SER A 93 -10.68 -16.01 3.97
C SER A 93 -9.96 -15.75 5.30
N TRP A 94 -10.68 -15.82 6.42
CA TRP A 94 -10.14 -15.67 7.77
C TRP A 94 -9.18 -16.80 8.19
N LYS A 95 -9.47 -18.05 7.80
CA LYS A 95 -8.74 -19.25 8.27
C LYS A 95 -8.22 -20.14 7.13
N ASP A 96 -7.80 -19.52 6.03
CA ASP A 96 -7.22 -20.23 4.89
C ASP A 96 -5.69 -20.17 4.86
N LYS A 97 -5.12 -21.18 4.19
CA LYS A 97 -3.66 -21.31 3.95
C LYS A 97 -3.21 -20.68 2.62
N GLY A 98 -3.98 -19.72 2.13
CA GLY A 98 -3.70 -19.08 0.86
C GLY A 98 -4.31 -17.69 0.75
N ILE A 99 -3.98 -17.03 -0.35
CA ILE A 99 -4.38 -15.67 -0.69
C ILE A 99 -5.03 -15.68 -2.08
N GLY A 100 -5.82 -14.66 -2.40
CA GLY A 100 -6.32 -14.49 -3.75
C GLY A 100 -5.31 -13.78 -4.65
N TYR A 101 -5.38 -14.04 -5.95
CA TYR A 101 -4.61 -13.37 -6.99
C TYR A 101 -5.44 -13.12 -8.25
N ALA A 102 -5.22 -11.97 -8.89
CA ALA A 102 -5.72 -11.66 -10.22
C ALA A 102 -4.80 -10.63 -10.89
N SER A 103 -4.89 -10.51 -12.21
CA SER A 103 -4.16 -9.49 -12.97
C SER A 103 -5.06 -8.75 -13.95
N SER A 104 -4.67 -7.55 -14.34
CA SER A 104 -5.39 -6.71 -15.30
C SER A 104 -4.42 -5.91 -16.15
N SER A 105 -4.80 -5.60 -17.39
CA SER A 105 -4.08 -4.63 -18.23
C SER A 105 -4.58 -3.21 -18.10
N ASP A 106 -5.78 -2.99 -17.55
CA ASP A 106 -6.50 -1.71 -17.61
C ASP A 106 -7.25 -1.34 -16.32
N LEU A 107 -7.14 -2.15 -15.26
CA LEU A 107 -7.84 -2.02 -13.97
C LEU A 107 -9.37 -2.20 -14.03
N VAL A 108 -9.92 -2.46 -15.23
CA VAL A 108 -11.35 -2.66 -15.48
C VAL A 108 -11.63 -4.16 -15.67
N HIS A 109 -10.89 -4.79 -16.57
CA HIS A 109 -11.03 -6.20 -16.92
C HIS A 109 -9.97 -7.00 -16.18
N TRP A 110 -10.42 -7.85 -15.26
CA TRP A 110 -9.57 -8.70 -14.46
C TRP A 110 -9.54 -10.13 -15.01
N SER A 111 -8.39 -10.79 -14.88
CA SER A 111 -8.26 -12.21 -15.15
C SER A 111 -9.18 -13.03 -14.23
N GLU A 112 -9.34 -14.32 -14.56
CA GLU A 112 -9.87 -15.28 -13.59
C GLU A 112 -9.07 -15.19 -12.28
N GLN A 113 -9.77 -15.31 -11.15
CA GLN A 113 -9.16 -15.26 -9.84
C GLN A 113 -8.52 -16.60 -9.50
N GLU A 114 -7.31 -16.57 -8.98
CA GLU A 114 -6.57 -17.74 -8.53
C GLU A 114 -6.47 -17.74 -7.00
N PHE A 115 -6.61 -18.92 -6.39
CA PHE A 115 -6.27 -19.12 -4.99
C PHE A 115 -4.83 -19.60 -4.88
N LEU A 116 -3.93 -18.76 -4.36
CA LEU A 116 -2.52 -19.09 -4.18
C LEU A 116 -2.30 -19.73 -2.81
N PRO A 117 -1.95 -21.03 -2.72
CA PRO A 117 -1.86 -21.78 -1.46
C PRO A 117 -0.51 -21.55 -0.74
N VAL A 118 -0.17 -20.30 -0.45
CA VAL A 118 1.17 -19.86 -0.01
C VAL A 118 1.65 -20.44 1.32
N MET A 119 0.73 -20.92 2.18
CA MET A 119 1.07 -21.59 3.46
C MET A 119 0.65 -23.06 3.49
N LYS A 120 0.27 -23.67 2.35
CA LYS A 120 -0.24 -25.06 2.33
C LYS A 120 0.75 -26.08 2.90
N GLN A 121 2.04 -25.87 2.68
CA GLN A 121 3.11 -26.76 3.15
C GLN A 121 3.52 -26.50 4.61
N GLU A 122 3.05 -25.42 5.22
CA GLU A 122 3.35 -25.07 6.61
C GLU A 122 2.28 -25.67 7.53
N GLU A 123 2.67 -26.72 8.26
CA GLU A 123 1.81 -27.33 9.26
C GLU A 123 1.51 -26.31 10.39
N GLY A 124 0.28 -26.33 10.91
CA GLY A 124 -0.15 -25.40 11.95
C GLY A 124 -0.37 -23.96 11.49
N SER A 125 -0.17 -23.62 10.21
CA SER A 125 -0.53 -22.30 9.67
C SER A 125 -2.04 -22.06 9.80
N ARG A 126 -2.42 -20.95 10.44
CA ARG A 126 -3.83 -20.62 10.71
C ARG A 126 -4.48 -19.74 9.66
N ASN A 127 -3.69 -18.89 8.99
CA ASN A 127 -4.20 -17.81 8.15
C ASN A 127 -3.14 -17.27 7.18
N CYS A 128 -3.57 -16.53 6.16
CA CYS A 128 -2.73 -15.65 5.33
C CYS A 128 -3.44 -14.30 5.18
N TRP A 129 -3.05 -13.31 5.98
CA TRP A 129 -3.73 -12.01 6.07
C TRP A 129 -2.90 -10.87 5.51
N ALA A 130 -3.61 -9.87 4.97
CA ALA A 130 -3.08 -8.63 4.42
C ALA A 130 -1.86 -8.84 3.50
N PRO A 131 -2.01 -9.62 2.41
CA PRO A 131 -0.92 -9.81 1.49
C PRO A 131 -0.64 -8.54 0.69
N GLU A 132 0.63 -8.27 0.47
CA GLU A 132 1.07 -7.22 -0.43
C GLU A 132 2.15 -7.71 -1.40
N ILE A 133 2.40 -6.93 -2.46
CA ILE A 133 3.41 -7.20 -3.48
C ILE A 133 4.39 -6.02 -3.54
N THR A 134 5.69 -6.32 -3.60
CA THR A 134 6.72 -5.36 -4.02
C THR A 134 7.51 -5.93 -5.18
N TYR A 135 7.70 -5.12 -6.23
CA TYR A 135 8.56 -5.49 -7.36
C TYR A 135 10.01 -5.06 -7.12
N ASP A 136 10.94 -6.02 -7.13
CA ASP A 136 12.38 -5.76 -7.12
C ASP A 136 12.87 -5.55 -8.56
N THR A 137 13.08 -4.29 -8.94
CA THR A 137 13.55 -3.92 -10.29
C THR A 137 14.95 -4.43 -10.60
N LYS A 138 15.82 -4.59 -9.59
CA LYS A 138 17.20 -5.08 -9.77
C LYS A 138 17.21 -6.57 -10.08
N LYS A 139 16.38 -7.34 -9.37
CA LYS A 139 16.25 -8.79 -9.56
C LYS A 139 15.21 -9.17 -10.62
N ARG A 140 14.41 -8.20 -11.07
CA ARG A 140 13.26 -8.38 -11.97
C ARG A 140 12.31 -9.46 -11.46
N ASN A 141 12.00 -9.40 -10.16
CA ASN A 141 11.26 -10.42 -9.45
C ASN A 141 10.23 -9.78 -8.51
N TYR A 142 9.10 -10.44 -8.29
CA TYR A 142 8.10 -10.00 -7.33
C TYR A 142 8.33 -10.68 -5.99
N MET A 143 8.12 -9.94 -4.90
CA MET A 143 7.97 -10.51 -3.56
C MET A 143 6.53 -10.32 -3.11
N ILE A 144 5.87 -11.41 -2.73
CA ILE A 144 4.56 -11.40 -2.09
C ILE A 144 4.78 -11.71 -0.62
N TYR A 145 4.23 -10.90 0.27
CA TYR A 145 4.42 -11.05 1.72
C TYR A 145 3.10 -10.83 2.47
N TRP A 146 2.93 -11.51 3.60
CA TRP A 146 1.67 -11.56 4.35
C TRP A 146 1.91 -11.91 5.82
N SER A 147 0.86 -11.77 6.63
CA SER A 147 0.87 -12.11 8.06
C SER A 147 0.29 -13.51 8.28
N THR A 148 1.01 -14.36 9.02
CA THR A 148 0.52 -15.70 9.41
C THR A 148 0.85 -16.03 10.85
N THR A 149 -0.11 -16.62 11.56
CA THR A 149 0.15 -17.36 12.79
C THR A 149 0.43 -18.83 12.47
N ILE A 150 1.49 -19.39 13.05
CA ILE A 150 1.75 -20.84 13.05
C ILE A 150 1.59 -21.35 14.49
N THR A 151 0.64 -22.27 14.72
CA THR A 151 0.38 -22.85 16.04
C THR A 151 1.67 -23.44 16.63
N GLY A 152 1.98 -23.08 17.88
CA GLY A 152 3.15 -23.58 18.61
C GLY A 152 4.48 -22.87 18.28
N LYS A 153 4.49 -21.88 17.38
CA LYS A 153 5.67 -21.02 17.14
C LYS A 153 5.52 -19.66 17.82
N PHE A 154 6.67 -19.03 18.12
CA PHE A 154 6.79 -17.69 18.71
C PHE A 154 6.05 -17.51 20.04
N THR A 155 5.93 -18.57 20.84
CA THR A 155 5.09 -18.61 22.05
C THR A 155 5.47 -17.57 23.09
N GLU A 156 6.69 -17.04 23.05
CA GLU A 156 7.17 -15.95 23.88
C GLU A 156 6.41 -14.62 23.70
N THR A 157 5.63 -14.48 22.63
CA THR A 157 4.81 -13.30 22.31
C THR A 157 3.30 -13.59 22.28
N ALA A 158 2.89 -14.80 22.67
CA ALA A 158 1.49 -15.19 22.68
C ALA A 158 0.70 -14.47 23.78
N SER A 159 -0.55 -14.13 23.50
CA SER A 159 -1.51 -13.61 24.49
C SER A 159 -2.77 -14.47 24.50
N GLU A 160 -3.31 -14.72 25.70
CA GLU A 160 -4.58 -15.42 25.88
C GLU A 160 -5.76 -14.60 25.32
N LYS A 161 -5.60 -13.28 25.15
CA LYS A 161 -6.63 -12.36 24.62
C LYS A 161 -6.70 -12.29 23.10
N GLU A 162 -5.83 -13.01 22.40
CA GLU A 162 -5.73 -12.98 20.93
C GLU A 162 -6.25 -14.28 20.28
N SER A 163 -7.02 -15.11 20.99
CA SER A 163 -7.58 -16.37 20.45
C SER A 163 -6.51 -17.29 19.80
N GLY A 164 -5.29 -17.23 20.34
CA GLY A 164 -4.10 -17.94 19.85
C GLY A 164 -3.50 -17.40 18.55
N TYR A 165 -3.92 -16.23 18.07
CA TYR A 165 -3.24 -15.52 16.99
C TYR A 165 -1.96 -14.85 17.52
N ASN A 166 -0.87 -15.04 16.80
CA ASN A 166 0.44 -14.51 17.10
C ASN A 166 1.29 -14.54 15.83
N HIS A 167 1.18 -13.49 15.04
CA HIS A 167 1.62 -13.45 13.66
C HIS A 167 3.10 -13.11 13.53
N ARG A 168 3.66 -13.57 12.41
CA ARG A 168 4.90 -13.07 11.81
C ARG A 168 4.68 -12.79 10.33
N ILE A 169 5.61 -12.04 9.74
CA ILE A 169 5.56 -11.75 8.30
C ILE A 169 6.32 -12.86 7.55
N TYR A 170 5.65 -13.45 6.57
CA TYR A 170 6.21 -14.46 5.67
C TYR A 170 6.20 -13.93 4.25
N TYR A 171 6.98 -14.55 3.38
CA TYR A 171 7.03 -14.17 1.98
C TYR A 171 7.32 -15.35 1.04
N THR A 172 6.92 -15.18 -0.21
CA THR A 172 7.41 -15.93 -1.37
C THR A 172 7.86 -14.95 -2.46
N THR A 173 8.57 -15.45 -3.45
CA THR A 173 8.95 -14.69 -4.65
C THR A 173 8.50 -15.41 -5.90
N THR A 174 8.20 -14.62 -6.93
CA THR A 174 7.76 -15.15 -8.23
C THR A 174 8.21 -14.20 -9.34
N PRO A 175 8.73 -14.71 -10.47
CA PRO A 175 9.07 -13.85 -11.61
C PRO A 175 7.84 -13.55 -12.48
N ASP A 176 6.76 -14.33 -12.36
CA ASP A 176 5.71 -14.41 -13.38
C ASP A 176 4.30 -14.72 -12.84
N PHE A 177 4.14 -14.83 -11.52
CA PHE A 177 2.91 -15.26 -10.83
C PHE A 177 2.42 -16.67 -11.21
N LYS A 178 3.31 -17.52 -11.72
CA LYS A 178 3.06 -18.95 -12.02
C LYS A 178 4.01 -19.86 -11.25
N SER A 179 5.27 -19.45 -11.17
CA SER A 179 6.32 -20.17 -10.46
C SER A 179 6.64 -19.45 -9.15
N TYR A 180 6.59 -20.15 -8.03
CA TYR A 180 6.79 -19.56 -6.70
C TYR A 180 7.97 -20.24 -5.99
N SER A 181 8.80 -19.44 -5.32
CA SER A 181 9.80 -19.97 -4.40
C SER A 181 9.13 -20.57 -3.15
N PRO A 182 9.82 -21.45 -2.40
CA PRO A 182 9.33 -21.85 -1.08
C PRO A 182 9.12 -20.64 -0.17
N THR A 183 8.08 -20.71 0.66
CA THR A 183 7.77 -19.69 1.67
C THR A 183 8.87 -19.61 2.71
N LYS A 184 9.17 -18.39 3.15
CA LYS A 184 10.18 -18.10 4.17
C LYS A 184 9.66 -17.08 5.16
N LEU A 185 10.16 -17.14 6.40
CA LEU A 185 9.98 -16.08 7.39
C LEU A 185 10.69 -14.82 6.89
N LEU A 186 9.96 -13.71 6.77
CA LEU A 186 10.51 -12.41 6.40
C LEU A 186 10.93 -11.61 7.64
N TYR A 187 10.07 -11.57 8.65
CA TYR A 187 10.26 -10.68 9.79
C TYR A 187 9.67 -11.22 11.09
N ASP A 188 10.53 -11.22 12.11
CA ASP A 188 10.21 -11.50 13.51
C ASP A 188 10.87 -10.43 14.39
N PRO A 189 10.11 -9.41 14.82
CA PRO A 189 10.64 -8.33 15.64
C PRO A 189 10.59 -8.61 17.15
N GLY A 190 10.22 -9.81 17.57
CA GLY A 190 9.99 -10.12 18.99
C GLY A 190 8.64 -9.62 19.53
N PHE A 191 7.66 -9.39 18.66
CA PHE A 191 6.27 -9.11 19.01
C PHE A 191 5.31 -9.62 17.91
N ASN A 192 4.01 -9.73 18.23
CA ASN A 192 2.97 -10.08 17.26
C ASN A 192 2.86 -8.98 16.19
N VAL A 193 3.21 -9.27 14.94
CA VAL A 193 3.32 -8.27 13.86
C VAL A 193 2.41 -8.60 12.69
N ILE A 194 1.67 -7.60 12.20
CA ILE A 194 0.81 -7.74 11.02
C ILE A 194 0.93 -6.54 10.07
N ASP A 195 0.23 -6.62 8.94
CA ASP A 195 0.00 -5.53 7.98
C ASP A 195 1.29 -4.83 7.56
N ALA A 196 2.24 -5.62 7.04
CA ALA A 196 3.47 -5.07 6.52
C ALA A 196 3.22 -4.37 5.17
N THR A 197 3.94 -3.27 4.93
CA THR A 197 4.03 -2.57 3.64
C THR A 197 5.47 -2.19 3.38
N ILE A 198 6.03 -2.58 2.22
CA ILE A 198 7.45 -2.40 1.94
C ILE A 198 7.65 -1.50 0.72
N VAL A 199 8.47 -0.47 0.91
CA VAL A 199 8.81 0.49 -0.15
C VAL A 199 10.31 0.68 -0.28
N LYS A 200 10.74 0.95 -1.51
CA LYS A 200 12.13 1.34 -1.78
C LYS A 200 12.34 2.80 -1.39
N ASP A 201 13.36 3.07 -0.59
CA ASP A 201 13.81 4.41 -0.26
C ASP A 201 15.30 4.53 -0.54
N SER A 202 15.66 5.22 -1.63
CA SER A 202 17.05 5.37 -2.09
C SER A 202 17.78 4.01 -2.24
N ASP A 203 18.78 3.72 -1.40
CA ASP A 203 19.55 2.48 -1.42
C ASP A 203 19.00 1.40 -0.47
N ARG A 204 18.05 1.74 0.41
CA ARG A 204 17.42 0.84 1.39
C ARG A 204 15.96 0.49 1.06
N TYR A 205 15.38 -0.40 1.84
CA TYR A 205 13.95 -0.71 1.87
C TYR A 205 13.43 -0.36 3.26
N LEU A 206 12.24 0.21 3.31
CA LEU A 206 11.51 0.49 4.54
C LEU A 206 10.31 -0.44 4.58
N MET A 207 10.18 -1.16 5.68
CA MET A 207 8.94 -1.86 6.03
C MET A 207 8.22 -0.98 7.02
N PHE A 208 6.94 -0.71 6.77
CA PHE A 208 5.97 -0.19 7.73
C PHE A 208 5.13 -1.37 8.19
N MET A 209 4.77 -1.44 9.47
CA MET A 209 4.03 -2.57 10.03
C MET A 209 3.21 -2.13 11.24
N LYS A 210 2.23 -2.95 11.61
CA LYS A 210 1.51 -2.85 12.87
C LYS A 210 2.16 -3.71 13.94
N ASP A 211 2.41 -3.12 15.11
CA ASP A 211 2.60 -3.88 16.34
C ASP A 211 1.24 -4.30 16.89
N GLU A 212 0.89 -5.57 16.71
CA GLU A 212 -0.40 -6.15 17.09
C GLU A 212 -0.45 -6.57 18.57
N THR A 213 0.56 -6.22 19.37
CA THR A 213 0.61 -6.59 20.80
C THR A 213 -0.63 -6.09 21.55
N ARG A 214 -1.32 -7.02 22.21
CA ARG A 214 -2.58 -6.77 22.93
C ARG A 214 -2.39 -6.19 24.31
N GLU A 215 -1.35 -6.62 25.01
CA GLU A 215 -1.09 -6.27 26.41
C GLU A 215 0.42 -6.18 26.73
N PRO A 216 0.90 -5.04 27.26
CA PRO A 216 0.21 -3.74 27.22
C PRO A 216 -0.10 -3.34 25.77
N PRO A 217 -1.24 -2.69 25.49
CA PRO A 217 -1.66 -2.41 24.13
C PRO A 217 -0.60 -1.57 23.42
N GLN A 218 -0.10 -2.08 22.30
CA GLN A 218 0.74 -1.32 21.38
C GLN A 218 -0.14 -0.78 20.25
N LYS A 219 -0.68 -1.67 19.41
CA LYS A 219 -1.64 -1.38 18.31
C LYS A 219 -1.26 -0.13 17.49
N ASN A 220 0.04 0.07 17.30
CA ASN A 220 0.63 1.25 16.67
C ASN A 220 1.47 0.84 15.46
N LEU A 221 1.77 1.81 14.61
CA LEU A 221 2.64 1.58 13.46
C LEU A 221 4.11 1.79 13.84
N LYS A 222 4.99 0.98 13.25
CA LYS A 222 6.45 1.05 13.41
C LYS A 222 7.14 0.93 12.05
N ILE A 223 8.43 1.24 12.02
CA ILE A 223 9.27 1.18 10.81
C ILE A 223 10.48 0.28 11.08
N ALA A 224 10.83 -0.57 10.12
CA ALA A 224 12.09 -1.28 10.06
C ALA A 224 12.78 -1.04 8.73
N SER A 225 14.11 -1.12 8.68
CA SER A 225 14.88 -0.88 7.45
C SER A 225 15.75 -2.07 7.08
N GLY A 226 15.92 -2.31 5.78
CA GLY A 226 16.75 -3.39 5.24
C GLY A 226 17.49 -2.96 3.98
N LYS A 227 18.65 -3.56 3.71
CA LYS A 227 19.40 -3.29 2.46
C LYS A 227 18.76 -3.94 1.24
N ASN A 228 18.09 -5.08 1.43
CA ASN A 228 17.41 -5.84 0.39
C ASN A 228 15.93 -5.98 0.72
N LEU A 229 15.11 -6.21 -0.31
CA LEU A 229 13.66 -6.41 -0.17
C LEU A 229 13.32 -7.59 0.77
N ALA A 230 14.07 -8.69 0.66
CA ALA A 230 13.92 -9.87 1.51
C ALA A 230 14.71 -9.77 2.84
N GLY A 231 15.16 -8.57 3.23
CA GLY A 231 15.92 -8.35 4.45
C GLY A 231 17.39 -8.79 4.41
N PRO A 232 18.01 -9.04 5.57
CA PRO A 232 17.42 -8.89 6.91
C PRO A 232 16.99 -7.44 7.17
N TYR A 233 15.90 -7.28 7.93
CA TYR A 233 15.43 -5.99 8.43
C TYR A 233 15.99 -5.72 9.83
N SER A 234 16.13 -4.43 10.17
CA SER A 234 16.51 -3.99 11.51
C SER A 234 15.45 -4.36 12.56
N ALA A 235 15.78 -4.21 13.84
CA ALA A 235 14.76 -4.09 14.87
C ALA A 235 13.75 -2.98 14.50
N ALA A 236 12.50 -3.14 14.92
CA ALA A 236 11.46 -2.15 14.70
C ALA A 236 11.79 -0.88 15.49
N GLY A 237 11.59 0.26 14.86
CA GLY A 237 11.75 1.57 15.48
C GLY A 237 10.67 1.88 16.53
N LYS A 238 10.69 3.11 17.02
CA LYS A 238 9.65 3.61 17.93
C LYS A 238 8.29 3.71 17.19
N PRO A 239 7.16 3.69 17.93
CA PRO A 239 5.85 3.99 17.37
C PRO A 239 5.85 5.32 16.59
N ILE A 240 5.20 5.34 15.42
CA ILE A 240 5.05 6.55 14.59
C ILE A 240 3.63 7.14 14.63
N THR A 241 2.69 6.42 15.25
CA THR A 241 1.33 6.88 15.51
C THR A 241 1.14 7.29 16.98
N SER A 242 0.17 8.17 17.23
CA SER A 242 -0.14 8.67 18.58
C SER A 242 -1.05 7.71 19.37
N ASP A 243 -1.76 8.21 20.41
CA ASP A 243 -2.61 7.43 21.31
C ASP A 243 -3.97 7.04 20.66
N TYR A 244 -3.90 6.21 19.62
CA TYR A 244 -5.02 5.56 18.97
C TYR A 244 -4.54 4.26 18.33
N TRP A 245 -5.46 3.32 18.09
CA TRP A 245 -5.11 2.08 17.43
C TRP A 245 -5.12 2.26 15.91
N ALA A 246 -4.04 1.87 15.27
CA ALA A 246 -3.83 2.02 13.83
C ALA A 246 -3.48 0.66 13.21
N GLU A 247 -4.02 0.39 12.02
CA GLU A 247 -3.72 -0.82 11.26
C GLU A 247 -3.72 -0.56 9.76
N GLY A 248 -3.22 -1.51 8.99
CA GLY A 248 -3.22 -1.42 7.54
C GLY A 248 -2.54 -0.18 6.95
N PRO A 249 -1.24 0.04 7.23
CA PRO A 249 -0.53 1.17 6.65
C PRO A 249 -0.56 1.08 5.12
N THR A 250 -0.79 2.20 4.45
CA THR A 250 -0.43 2.36 3.04
C THR A 250 0.09 3.77 2.82
N LEU A 251 0.90 3.99 1.79
CA LEU A 251 1.67 5.23 1.73
C LEU A 251 1.89 5.75 0.32
N LEU A 252 2.10 7.05 0.25
CA LEU A 252 2.56 7.74 -0.95
C LEU A 252 3.71 8.68 -0.59
N LYS A 253 4.59 8.94 -1.57
CA LYS A 253 5.68 9.91 -1.43
C LYS A 253 5.43 11.07 -2.38
N LYS A 254 5.11 12.25 -1.83
CA LYS A 254 4.83 13.48 -2.58
C LYS A 254 6.00 14.44 -2.44
N GLY A 255 6.86 14.48 -3.46
CA GLY A 255 8.12 15.21 -3.38
C GLY A 255 9.01 14.61 -2.28
N SER A 256 9.36 15.41 -1.27
CA SER A 256 10.12 14.94 -0.10
C SER A 256 9.24 14.46 1.06
N GLN A 257 7.92 14.61 0.98
CA GLN A 257 7.00 14.26 2.06
C GLN A 257 6.49 12.83 1.89
N TRP A 258 6.60 12.04 2.95
CA TRP A 258 5.89 10.78 3.13
C TRP A 258 4.52 11.06 3.70
N ILE A 259 3.50 10.39 3.16
CA ILE A 259 2.16 10.35 3.75
C ILE A 259 1.78 8.90 3.94
N ILE A 260 1.39 8.54 5.16
CA ILE A 260 0.99 7.19 5.54
C ILE A 260 -0.46 7.25 6.00
N TYR A 261 -1.32 6.50 5.33
CA TYR A 261 -2.73 6.29 5.64
C TYR A 261 -2.88 4.98 6.41
N PHE A 262 -3.88 4.90 7.27
CA PHE A 262 -4.16 3.71 8.07
C PHE A 262 -5.60 3.75 8.62
N ASP A 263 -6.14 2.59 8.94
CA ASP A 263 -7.45 2.45 9.58
C ASP A 263 -7.32 2.74 11.09
N LYS A 264 -7.98 3.79 11.57
CA LYS A 264 -8.20 4.04 13.01
C LYS A 264 -9.44 3.25 13.44
N TYR A 265 -9.36 1.93 13.37
CA TYR A 265 -10.51 1.02 13.34
C TYR A 265 -11.42 1.08 14.57
N THR A 266 -10.87 1.43 15.74
CA THR A 266 -11.65 1.65 16.98
C THR A 266 -12.39 2.98 17.01
N LEU A 267 -12.00 3.92 16.14
CA LEU A 267 -12.62 5.24 15.96
C LEU A 267 -13.48 5.30 14.70
N HIS A 268 -13.62 4.18 13.97
CA HIS A 268 -14.41 4.07 12.75
C HIS A 268 -14.11 5.14 11.69
N ARG A 269 -12.84 5.53 11.56
CA ARG A 269 -12.37 6.48 10.54
C ARG A 269 -10.97 6.11 10.05
N TYR A 270 -10.62 6.58 8.86
CA TYR A 270 -9.23 6.57 8.41
C TYR A 270 -8.45 7.72 9.05
N GLY A 271 -7.14 7.52 9.20
CA GLY A 271 -6.18 8.55 9.58
C GLY A 271 -5.00 8.60 8.63
N ALA A 272 -4.24 9.68 8.74
CA ALA A 272 -2.96 9.79 8.06
C ALA A 272 -1.94 10.57 8.90
N ILE A 273 -0.67 10.24 8.72
CA ILE A 273 0.47 10.99 9.25
C ILE A 273 1.39 11.39 8.10
N SER A 274 2.09 12.51 8.25
CA SER A 274 3.11 12.95 7.29
C SER A 274 4.46 13.20 7.95
N SER A 275 5.52 13.00 7.18
CA SER A 275 6.89 13.26 7.60
C SER A 275 7.80 13.59 6.41
N GLY A 276 8.70 14.56 6.59
CA GLY A 276 9.74 14.88 5.62
C GLY A 276 11.06 14.14 5.85
N ASP A 277 11.27 13.56 7.03
CA ASP A 277 12.54 12.99 7.49
C ASP A 277 12.44 11.54 7.98
N LEU A 278 11.22 10.98 8.04
CA LEU A 278 10.87 9.65 8.58
C LEU A 278 11.08 9.51 10.09
N GLU A 279 11.35 10.61 10.79
CA GLU A 279 11.59 10.64 12.24
C GLU A 279 10.50 11.43 12.96
N ASN A 280 10.17 12.62 12.43
CA ASN A 280 9.17 13.52 12.98
C ASN A 280 7.86 13.37 12.20
N TRP A 281 6.81 12.92 12.89
CA TRP A 281 5.51 12.62 12.31
C TRP A 281 4.44 13.62 12.77
N LYS A 282 3.70 14.19 11.81
CA LYS A 282 2.54 15.04 12.06
C LYS A 282 1.27 14.26 11.76
N ASP A 283 0.32 14.19 12.69
CA ASP A 283 -1.04 13.72 12.39
C ASP A 283 -1.75 14.75 11.49
N ILE A 284 -2.18 14.29 10.32
CA ILE A 284 -2.88 15.07 9.29
C ILE A 284 -4.26 14.44 8.99
N SER A 285 -4.82 13.67 9.93
CA SER A 285 -6.07 12.94 9.73
C SER A 285 -7.29 13.84 9.50
N ASP A 286 -7.22 15.10 9.88
CA ASP A 286 -8.26 16.10 9.62
C ASP A 286 -8.03 16.86 8.30
N GLU A 287 -6.92 16.59 7.60
CA GLU A 287 -6.59 17.14 6.28
C GLU A 287 -6.96 16.17 5.13
N ILE A 288 -7.43 14.95 5.44
CA ILE A 288 -7.79 13.94 4.46
C ILE A 288 -9.31 13.73 4.38
N ASP A 289 -9.82 13.44 3.19
CA ASP A 289 -11.21 13.07 2.93
C ASP A 289 -11.26 11.79 2.10
N LEU A 290 -11.94 10.75 2.60
CA LEU A 290 -11.98 9.42 2.01
C LEU A 290 -13.41 8.89 1.90
N PRO A 291 -13.69 7.96 0.96
CA PRO A 291 -14.99 7.29 0.88
C PRO A 291 -15.43 6.70 2.21
N LYS A 292 -16.69 6.88 2.56
CA LYS A 292 -17.23 6.42 3.84
C LYS A 292 -17.18 4.89 3.95
N GLY A 293 -16.61 4.40 5.05
CA GLY A 293 -16.53 2.96 5.34
C GLY A 293 -15.41 2.23 4.59
N ILE A 294 -14.50 2.98 3.96
CA ILE A 294 -13.22 2.45 3.47
C ILE A 294 -12.46 1.74 4.61
N ARG A 295 -11.87 0.59 4.28
CA ARG A 295 -10.99 -0.18 5.17
C ARG A 295 -9.62 -0.40 4.51
N HIS A 296 -8.74 -1.15 5.17
CA HIS A 296 -7.37 -1.41 4.73
C HIS A 296 -7.27 -1.79 3.24
N GLY A 297 -6.31 -1.20 2.54
CA GLY A 297 -5.90 -1.57 1.18
C GLY A 297 -4.68 -0.75 0.77
N THR A 298 -4.46 -0.54 -0.53
CA THR A 298 -3.20 0.06 -1.00
C THR A 298 -3.37 1.21 -1.98
N ILE A 299 -2.39 2.13 -1.97
CA ILE A 299 -2.29 3.21 -2.93
C ILE A 299 -1.25 2.88 -4.00
N LEU A 300 -1.58 3.12 -5.27
CA LEU A 300 -0.66 3.09 -6.40
C LEU A 300 -0.79 4.32 -7.28
N GLU A 301 0.26 4.64 -8.03
CA GLU A 301 0.24 5.68 -9.04
C GLU A 301 -0.27 5.16 -10.39
N ILE A 302 -1.21 5.91 -10.99
CA ILE A 302 -1.74 5.69 -12.33
C ILE A 302 -1.65 6.97 -13.16
N THR A 303 -1.80 6.82 -14.47
CA THR A 303 -1.85 7.95 -15.40
C THR A 303 -3.26 8.54 -15.49
N LYS A 304 -3.35 9.81 -15.91
CA LYS A 304 -4.64 10.44 -16.27
C LYS A 304 -5.43 9.66 -17.34
N ALA A 305 -4.73 9.03 -18.27
CA ALA A 305 -5.35 8.22 -19.31
C ALA A 305 -6.03 6.97 -18.71
N GLU A 306 -5.37 6.29 -17.78
CA GLU A 306 -5.94 5.14 -17.06
C GLU A 306 -7.12 5.55 -16.17
N LEU A 307 -7.02 6.68 -15.45
CA LEU A 307 -8.17 7.22 -14.72
C LEU A 307 -9.36 7.49 -15.66
N SER A 308 -9.10 8.07 -16.83
CA SER A 308 -10.15 8.36 -17.82
C SER A 308 -10.82 7.09 -18.35
N ILE A 309 -10.06 5.99 -18.50
CA ILE A 309 -10.62 4.68 -18.87
C ILE A 309 -11.55 4.20 -17.75
N LEU A 310 -11.08 4.21 -16.49
CA LEU A 310 -11.87 3.78 -15.34
C LEU A 310 -13.19 4.55 -15.22
N GLN A 311 -13.14 5.88 -15.27
CA GLN A 311 -14.33 6.74 -15.19
C GLN A 311 -15.34 6.41 -16.29
N LYS A 312 -14.89 6.32 -17.56
CA LYS A 312 -15.78 5.99 -18.68
C LYS A 312 -16.40 4.60 -18.55
N SER A 313 -15.60 3.61 -18.16
CA SER A 313 -16.07 2.23 -18.00
C SER A 313 -17.10 2.08 -16.87
N PHE A 314 -16.97 2.87 -15.82
CA PHE A 314 -17.87 2.80 -14.66
C PHE A 314 -19.07 3.73 -14.71
N ASP A 315 -19.01 4.80 -15.51
CA ASP A 315 -20.13 5.72 -15.73
C ASP A 315 -21.09 5.23 -16.82
N SER A 316 -20.62 4.33 -17.70
CA SER A 316 -21.40 3.76 -18.81
C SER A 316 -22.19 2.50 -18.44
N ASN A 317 -22.12 2.08 -17.17
CA ASN A 317 -22.85 0.94 -16.57
C ASN A 317 -23.74 1.41 -15.41
#